data_AF-A0A2R8CN55-F1
#
_entry.id   AF-A0A2R8CN55-F1
#
_cell.length_a   1.000
_cell.length_b   1.000
_cell.length_c   1.000
_cell.angle_alpha   90.00
_cell.angle_beta   90.00
_cell.angle_gamma   90.00
#
_symmetry.space_group_name_H-M   'P 1'
#
loop_
_entity.id
_entity.type
_entity.pdbx_description
1 polymer ?
#
loop_
_entity_poly.entity_id
_entity_poly.type
_entity_poly.pdbx_seq_one_letter_code
_entity_poly.pdbx_strand_id
1 'polypeptide(L)'
;MLGGISIWQLLIVLGIIILIFGTKKLRNLGGDLGGAIKGFKHAVNDDDDETANKPHQRVKHDETPGNETIDSHVDTRDKEDTRK
;
A
#
# COMPACT_ATOMS: atom_id res chain seq x y z
N MET A 1 5.06 36.39 13.63
CA MET A 1 6.31 36.01 12.91
C MET A 1 6.31 34.50 12.64
N LEU A 2 5.31 33.98 11.92
CA LEU A 2 5.14 32.54 11.62
C LEU A 2 4.71 32.30 10.15
N GLY A 3 4.93 33.27 9.26
CA GLY A 3 4.51 33.23 7.86
C GLY A 3 5.65 33.00 6.87
N GLY A 4 6.69 32.25 7.26
CA GLY A 4 7.96 32.19 6.50
C GLY A 4 8.10 30.97 5.56
N ILE A 5 7.32 29.91 5.74
CA ILE A 5 7.42 28.71 4.91
C ILE A 5 6.36 28.83 3.82
N SER A 6 6.74 29.44 2.70
CA SER A 6 5.88 29.48 1.53
C SER A 6 5.92 28.13 0.81
N ILE A 7 4.76 27.72 0.27
CA ILE A 7 4.56 26.45 -0.44
C ILE A 7 5.63 26.23 -1.52
N TRP A 8 6.07 27.31 -2.19
CA TRP A 8 7.06 27.27 -3.25
C TRP A 8 8.43 26.78 -2.79
N GLN A 9 8.85 27.15 -1.58
CA GLN A 9 10.11 26.74 -0.98
C GLN A 9 10.07 25.24 -0.64
N LEU A 10 8.93 24.76 -0.13
CA LEU A 10 8.76 23.34 0.17
C LEU A 10 8.84 22.48 -1.10
N LEU A 11 8.25 22.92 -2.21
CA LEU A 11 8.34 22.21 -3.50
C LEU A 11 9.78 22.14 -4.01
N ILE A 12 10.54 23.23 -3.93
CA ILE A 12 11.95 23.26 -4.35
C ILE A 12 12.79 22.30 -3.50
N VAL A 13 12.60 22.32 -2.17
CA VAL A 13 13.32 21.42 -1.25
C VAL A 13 12.95 19.96 -1.51
N LEU A 14 11.66 19.66 -1.69
CA LEU A 14 11.18 18.32 -2.02
C LEU A 14 11.79 17.81 -3.35
N GLY A 15 11.90 18.68 -4.35
CA GLY A 15 12.54 18.35 -5.62
C GLY A 15 14.01 17.95 -5.45
N ILE A 16 14.77 18.67 -4.63
CA ILE A 16 16.17 18.32 -4.35
C ILE A 16 16.27 16.97 -3.62
N ILE A 17 15.42 16.72 -2.63
CA ILE A 17 15.38 15.42 -1.92
C ILE A 17 15.08 14.28 -2.90
N ILE A 18 14.08 14.44 -3.76
CA ILE A 18 13.76 13.44 -4.79
C ILE A 18 14.96 13.22 -5.72
N LEU A 19 15.71 14.26 -6.08
CA LEU A 19 16.87 14.14 -6.96
C LEU A 19 18.04 13.39 -6.30
N ILE A 20 18.28 13.62 -4.99
CA ILE A 20 19.32 12.94 -4.21
C ILE A 20 18.97 11.48 -3.95
N PHE A 21 17.74 11.22 -3.50
CA PHE A 21 17.29 9.87 -3.13
C PHE A 21 16.81 9.05 -4.33
N GLY A 22 16.43 9.71 -5.43
CA GLY A 22 15.76 9.12 -6.58
C GLY A 22 14.29 8.77 -6.30
N THR A 23 13.46 8.78 -7.33
CA THR A 23 12.02 8.42 -7.23
C THR A 23 11.80 6.94 -6.86
N LYS A 24 12.76 6.06 -7.17
CA LYS A 24 12.65 4.61 -6.89
C LYS A 24 12.66 4.28 -5.40
N LYS A 25 13.55 4.90 -4.61
CA LYS A 25 13.57 4.74 -3.15
C LYS A 25 12.35 5.41 -2.52
N LEU A 26 11.98 6.59 -3.00
CA LEU A 26 10.82 7.33 -2.49
C LEU A 26 9.49 6.63 -2.76
N ARG A 27 9.35 5.91 -3.89
CA ARG A 27 8.16 5.09 -4.19
C ARG A 27 8.08 3.86 -3.30
N ASN A 28 9.20 3.16 -3.09
CA ASN A 28 9.22 1.96 -2.26
C ASN A 28 8.90 2.31 -0.79
N LEU A 29 9.52 3.35 -0.22
CA LEU A 29 9.20 3.81 1.13
C LEU A 29 7.86 4.56 1.23
N GLY A 30 7.52 5.31 0.19
CA GLY A 30 6.29 6.11 0.15
C GLY A 30 5.03 5.27 0.00
N GLY A 31 5.11 4.07 -0.59
CA GLY A 31 4.00 3.12 -0.61
C GLY A 31 3.62 2.65 0.80
N ASP A 32 4.60 2.23 1.58
CA ASP A 32 4.40 1.71 2.94
C ASP A 32 3.93 2.81 3.89
N LEU A 33 4.62 3.97 3.87
CA LEU A 33 4.26 5.12 4.71
C LEU A 33 2.94 5.76 4.25
N GLY A 34 2.72 5.87 2.94
CA GLY A 34 1.50 6.42 2.37
C GLY A 34 0.27 5.57 2.67
N GLY A 35 0.42 4.23 2.69
CA GLY A 35 -0.63 3.32 3.10
C GLY A 35 -1.06 3.53 4.55
N ALA A 36 -0.09 3.65 5.48
CA ALA A 36 -0.36 3.91 6.89
C ALA A 36 -1.03 5.28 7.11
N ILE A 37 -0.54 6.33 6.44
CA ILE A 37 -1.11 7.69 6.54
C ILE A 37 -2.53 7.74 5.93
N LYS A 38 -2.80 6.96 4.87
CA LYS A 38 -4.14 6.89 4.26
C LYS A 38 -5.18 6.32 5.23
N GLY A 39 -4.82 5.27 5.97
CA GLY A 39 -5.69 4.70 7.01
C GLY A 39 -5.94 5.68 8.16
N PHE A 40 -4.90 6.39 8.61
CA PHE A 40 -5.01 7.43 9.64
C PHE A 40 -5.90 8.60 9.18
N LYS A 41 -5.71 9.10 7.95
CA LYS A 41 -6.58 10.15 7.38
C LYS A 41 -8.03 9.66 7.31
N HIS A 42 -8.25 8.43 6.86
CA HIS A 42 -9.61 7.89 6.74
C HIS A 42 -10.30 7.81 8.09
N ALA A 43 -9.63 7.28 9.12
CA ALA A 43 -10.19 7.20 10.47
C ALA A 43 -10.49 8.59 11.06
N VAL A 44 -9.59 9.56 10.86
CA VAL A 44 -9.79 10.94 11.36
C VAL A 44 -10.90 11.69 10.61
N ASN A 45 -11.15 11.38 9.34
CA ASN A 45 -12.24 12.00 8.57
C ASN A 45 -13.57 11.23 8.74
N ASP A 46 -13.55 9.91 9.01
CA ASP A 46 -14.77 9.12 9.28
C ASP A 46 -15.47 9.56 10.56
N ASP A 47 -14.75 10.08 11.55
CA ASP A 47 -15.33 10.68 12.76
C ASP A 47 -16.08 12.00 12.46
N ASP A 48 -15.79 12.66 11.34
CA ASP A 48 -16.44 13.91 10.90
C ASP A 48 -17.58 13.70 9.88
N ASP A 49 -17.61 12.57 9.17
CA ASP A 49 -18.52 12.30 8.02
C ASP A 49 -19.33 10.99 8.19
N GLU A 50 -20.12 10.85 9.26
CA GLU A 50 -20.95 9.64 9.50
C GLU A 50 -22.13 9.44 8.49
N THR A 51 -22.13 10.09 7.32
CA THR A 51 -23.18 9.92 6.29
C THR A 51 -22.71 10.10 4.84
N ALA A 52 -21.67 9.38 4.38
CA ALA A 52 -21.42 9.26 2.93
C ALA A 52 -20.72 7.97 2.51
N ASN A 53 -21.49 6.88 2.55
CA ASN A 53 -21.38 5.67 1.73
C ASN A 53 -20.36 5.76 0.56
N LYS A 54 -19.22 5.05 0.69
CA LYS A 54 -18.55 4.48 -0.48
C LYS A 54 -17.55 3.34 -0.18
N PRO A 55 -17.72 2.17 -0.82
CA PRO A 55 -16.80 1.04 -0.71
C PRO A 55 -15.61 1.26 -1.66
N HIS A 56 -14.42 1.49 -1.12
CA HIS A 56 -13.21 1.60 -1.93
C HIS A 56 -12.05 0.93 -1.16
N GLN A 57 -11.22 0.07 -1.74
CA GLN A 57 -11.07 -0.38 -3.10
C GLN A 57 -10.03 -1.51 -3.04
N ARG A 58 -10.33 -2.65 -3.66
CA ARG A 58 -9.40 -3.79 -3.81
C ARG A 58 -8.06 -3.27 -4.34
N VAL A 59 -6.98 -3.59 -3.63
CA VAL A 59 -5.61 -3.43 -4.12
C VAL A 59 -5.46 -4.38 -5.31
N LYS A 60 -5.55 -3.85 -6.53
CA LYS A 60 -5.03 -4.52 -7.72
C LYS A 60 -3.51 -4.36 -7.70
N HIS A 61 -2.80 -5.39 -7.27
CA HIS A 61 -1.44 -5.62 -7.74
C HIS A 61 -1.56 -6.31 -9.09
N ASP A 62 -1.20 -5.61 -10.15
CA ASP A 62 -1.00 -6.23 -11.45
C ASP A 62 0.48 -6.07 -11.85
N GLU A 63 1.00 -7.18 -12.37
CA GLU A 63 2.21 -7.38 -13.17
C GLU A 63 3.59 -7.53 -12.49
N THR A 64 3.96 -8.78 -12.26
CA THR A 64 5.24 -9.30 -12.80
C THR A 64 4.95 -10.65 -13.47
N PRO A 65 5.10 -10.79 -14.81
CA PRO A 65 5.01 -12.08 -15.47
C PRO A 65 6.37 -12.76 -15.36
N GLY A 66 6.46 -13.86 -14.63
CA GLY A 66 7.68 -14.65 -14.64
C GLY A 66 7.78 -15.65 -13.51
N ASN A 67 7.92 -16.91 -13.91
CA ASN A 67 8.39 -18.05 -13.11
C ASN A 67 7.33 -18.81 -12.29
N GLU A 68 6.53 -19.59 -13.02
CA GLU A 68 6.53 -21.05 -12.96
C GLU A 68 6.92 -21.74 -11.62
N THR A 69 6.04 -22.65 -11.22
CA THR A 69 6.27 -23.82 -10.34
C THR A 69 5.97 -23.64 -8.84
N ILE A 70 4.71 -23.95 -8.48
CA ILE A 70 4.39 -24.56 -7.19
C ILE A 70 3.74 -25.90 -7.53
N ASP A 71 4.56 -26.95 -7.67
CA ASP A 71 4.08 -28.31 -7.53
C ASP A 71 4.64 -28.84 -6.21
N SER A 72 3.79 -28.80 -5.19
CA SER A 72 4.03 -29.41 -3.89
C SER A 72 2.69 -29.90 -3.37
N HIS A 73 1.99 -30.69 -4.18
CA HIS A 73 0.86 -31.46 -3.66
C HIS A 73 1.40 -32.67 -2.89
N VAL A 74 1.74 -32.43 -1.62
CA VAL A 74 1.80 -33.49 -0.61
C VAL A 74 0.35 -33.85 -0.30
N ASP A 75 -0.18 -34.86 -0.99
CA ASP A 75 -1.47 -35.46 -0.65
C ASP A 75 -1.22 -36.70 0.22
N THR A 76 -0.88 -36.46 1.48
CA THR A 76 -1.07 -37.44 2.54
C THR A 76 -2.56 -37.53 2.82
N ARG A 77 -3.25 -38.45 2.15
CA ARG A 77 -4.59 -38.93 2.54
C ARG A 77 -4.51 -40.40 2.93
N ASP A 78 -4.11 -40.58 4.19
CA ASP A 78 -4.44 -41.76 4.98
C ASP A 78 -5.97 -41.81 5.21
N LYS A 79 -6.50 -43.03 5.11
CA LYS A 79 -7.77 -43.55 5.66
C LYS A 79 -9.09 -43.05 5.07
N GLU A 80 -9.74 -43.96 4.35
CA GLU A 80 -11.18 -44.24 4.47
C GLU A 80 -11.38 -45.69 3.98
N ASP A 81 -11.30 -46.71 4.86
CA ASP A 81 -12.43 -47.27 5.61
C ASP A 81 -13.78 -47.20 4.90
N THR A 82 -13.94 -48.00 3.85
CA THR A 82 -15.27 -48.45 3.38
C THR A 82 -15.29 -49.97 3.24
N ARG A 83 -15.45 -50.62 4.39
CA ARG A 83 -16.53 -51.57 4.71
C ARG A 83 -17.19 -52.32 3.52
N LYS A 84 -17.06 -53.66 3.60
CA LYS A 84 -18.01 -54.75 3.21
C LYS A 84 -18.28 -55.01 1.73
#